data_AF-A0A2K8PRD7-F1
#
_entry.id   AF-A0A2K8PRD7-F1
#
_cell.length_a   1.000
_cell.length_b   1.000
_cell.length_c   1.000
_cell.angle_alpha   90.00
_cell.angle_beta   90.00
_cell.angle_gamma   90.00
#
_symmetry.space_group_name_H-M   'P 1'
#
loop_
_entity.id
_entity.type
_entity.pdbx_description
1 polymer ?
#
loop_
_entity_poly.entity_id
_entity_poly.type
_entity_poly.pdbx_seq_one_letter_code
_entity_poly.pdbx_strand_id
1 'polypeptide(L)'
;MAGVLRRDLLLTTRGRKSGLLRRAALAYVRDEDAYVLTASNAGADRHPVWYLNMLATPEVTLQVGAATFPATARPATEAESARLWPEVVAAMPSYAAYRTATTREIPLVLVTPTGRAS
;
A
#
# COMPACT_ATOMS: atom_id res chain seq x y z
N MET A 1 -12.06 17.43 20.44
CA MET A 1 -11.98 15.97 20.23
C MET A 1 -11.39 15.72 18.85
N ALA A 2 -10.07 15.51 18.74
CA ALA A 2 -9.46 15.15 17.47
C ALA A 2 -9.92 13.74 17.12
N GLY A 3 -10.82 13.61 16.13
CA GLY A 3 -11.23 12.32 15.62
C GLY A 3 -9.98 11.55 15.19
N VAL A 4 -9.91 10.27 15.56
CA VAL A 4 -8.82 9.36 15.18
C VAL A 4 -8.60 9.54 13.68
N LEU A 5 -7.45 10.10 13.28
CA LEU A 5 -7.07 10.24 11.87
C LEU A 5 -6.92 8.81 11.32
N ARG A 6 -8.01 8.29 10.75
CA ARG A 6 -8.06 7.00 10.09
C ARG A 6 -7.09 7.05 8.91
N ARG A 7 -6.00 6.29 9.02
CA ARG A 7 -4.97 6.09 7.97
C ARG A 7 -5.10 4.71 7.37
N ASP A 8 -6.28 4.13 7.39
CA ASP A 8 -6.59 2.82 6.84
C ASP A 8 -7.46 2.93 5.59
N LEU A 9 -7.21 2.02 4.66
CA LEU A 9 -7.98 1.87 3.44
C LEU A 9 -8.19 0.39 3.12
N LEU A 10 -9.18 0.10 2.28
CA LEU A 10 -9.32 -1.21 1.66
C LEU A 10 -8.75 -1.17 0.25
N LEU A 11 -7.75 -2.02 -0.01
CA LEU A 11 -7.21 -2.28 -1.33
C LEU A 11 -7.90 -3.51 -1.92
N THR A 12 -8.53 -3.37 -3.07
CA THR A 12 -9.02 -4.50 -3.87
C THR A 12 -8.05 -4.80 -5.02
N THR A 13 -7.55 -6.03 -5.10
CA THR A 13 -6.67 -6.52 -6.17
C THR A 13 -7.28 -7.74 -6.87
N ARG A 14 -6.89 -7.99 -8.13
CA ARG A 14 -7.23 -9.23 -8.82
C ARG A 14 -6.22 -10.33 -8.48
N GLY A 15 -6.69 -11.47 -7.99
CA GLY A 15 -5.84 -12.60 -7.65
C GLY A 15 -5.10 -13.14 -8.88
N ARG A 16 -3.77 -12.99 -8.93
CA ARG A 16 -2.95 -13.33 -10.13
C ARG A 16 -3.08 -14.78 -10.61
N LYS A 17 -3.44 -15.71 -9.71
CA LYS A 17 -3.67 -17.13 -10.03
C LYS A 17 -5.15 -17.47 -10.22
N SER A 18 -6.02 -16.84 -9.43
CA SER A 18 -7.43 -17.23 -9.34
C SER A 18 -8.38 -16.37 -10.16
N GLY A 19 -7.96 -15.19 -10.62
CA GLY A 19 -8.82 -14.19 -11.24
C GLY A 19 -9.81 -13.49 -10.30
N LEU A 20 -10.10 -14.07 -9.13
CA LEU A 20 -11.00 -13.52 -8.11
C LEU A 20 -10.48 -12.22 -7.47
N LEU A 21 -11.40 -11.32 -7.14
CA LEU A 21 -11.10 -10.10 -6.40
C LEU A 21 -10.76 -10.41 -4.93
N ARG A 22 -9.72 -9.77 -4.40
CA ARG A 22 -9.22 -9.93 -3.03
C ARG A 22 -9.08 -8.57 -2.37
N ARG A 23 -9.52 -8.46 -1.12
CA ARG A 23 -9.44 -7.24 -0.32
C ARG A 23 -8.41 -7.36 0.78
N ALA A 24 -7.67 -6.29 1.04
CA ALA A 24 -6.77 -6.15 2.18
C ALA A 24 -6.98 -4.78 2.84
N ALA A 25 -7.12 -4.78 4.18
CA ALA A 25 -7.07 -3.55 4.97
C ALA A 25 -5.62 -3.17 5.20
N LEU A 26 -5.24 -1.95 4.83
CA LEU A 26 -3.86 -1.48 4.85
C LEU A 26 -3.79 -0.08 5.41
N ALA A 27 -2.71 0.20 6.15
CA ALA A 27 -2.35 1.55 6.51
C ALA A 27 -1.69 2.26 5.32
N TYR A 28 -1.82 3.59 5.25
CA TYR A 28 -1.22 4.40 4.20
C TYR A 28 -0.63 5.72 4.73
N VAL A 29 0.33 6.27 3.99
CA VAL A 29 0.68 7.69 4.04
C VAL A 29 0.32 8.36 2.71
N ARG A 30 0.23 9.69 2.70
CA ARG A 30 -0.03 10.48 1.50
C ARG A 30 1.26 11.09 1.00
N ASP A 31 1.48 11.00 -0.30
CA ASP A 31 2.55 11.68 -1.03
C ASP A 31 1.91 12.24 -2.30
N GLU A 32 1.81 13.57 -2.38
CA GLU A 32 1.09 14.25 -3.47
C GLU A 32 -0.31 13.66 -3.74
N ASP A 33 -0.52 13.10 -4.94
CA ASP A 33 -1.75 12.45 -5.39
C ASP A 33 -1.81 10.95 -5.04
N ALA A 34 -0.71 10.34 -4.61
CA ALA A 34 -0.58 8.92 -4.31
C ALA A 34 -0.92 8.54 -2.85
N TYR A 35 -1.53 7.37 -2.71
CA TYR A 35 -1.58 6.61 -1.45
C TYR A 35 -0.38 5.68 -1.41
N VAL A 36 0.50 5.87 -0.43
CA VAL A 36 1.71 5.06 -0.26
C VAL A 36 1.42 3.92 0.71
N LEU A 37 1.51 2.69 0.22
CA LEU A 37 1.28 1.46 0.96
C LEU A 37 2.61 0.74 1.21
N THR A 38 2.72 0.05 2.35
CA THR A 38 3.94 -0.67 2.72
C THR A 38 3.72 -2.18 2.64
N ALA A 39 4.36 -2.86 1.69
CA ALA A 39 4.30 -4.32 1.50
C ALA A 39 5.17 -5.09 2.53
N SER A 40 4.96 -4.78 3.81
CA SER A 40 5.73 -5.30 4.94
C SER A 40 5.39 -6.75 5.29
N ASN A 41 4.13 -7.16 5.15
CA ASN A 41 3.63 -8.45 5.65
C ASN A 41 4.10 -8.75 7.09
N ALA A 42 4.04 -7.73 7.97
CA ALA A 42 4.54 -7.80 9.34
C ALA A 42 6.00 -8.27 9.49
N GLY A 43 6.86 -7.97 8.51
CA GLY A 43 8.27 -8.36 8.51
C GLY A 43 8.53 -9.80 8.06
N ALA A 44 7.52 -10.53 7.58
CA ALA A 44 7.74 -11.89 7.07
C ALA A 44 8.61 -11.91 5.79
N ASP A 45 9.38 -12.98 5.60
CA ASP A 45 10.28 -13.16 4.43
C ASP A 45 9.57 -13.29 3.08
N ARG A 46 8.25 -13.46 3.09
CA ARG A 46 7.43 -13.47 1.87
C ARG A 46 6.69 -12.15 1.69
N HIS A 47 6.60 -11.71 0.44
CA HIS A 47 5.72 -10.60 0.08
C HIS A 47 4.24 -10.94 0.37
N PRO A 48 3.43 -9.94 0.73
CA PRO A 48 2.01 -10.15 0.92
C PRO A 48 1.32 -10.44 -0.41
N VAL A 49 0.25 -11.24 -0.38
CA VAL A 49 -0.45 -11.69 -1.59
C VAL A 49 -0.98 -10.52 -2.44
N TRP A 50 -1.44 -9.44 -1.82
CA TRP A 50 -1.92 -8.26 -2.54
C TRP A 50 -0.80 -7.58 -3.37
N TYR A 51 0.44 -7.56 -2.87
CA TYR A 51 1.59 -7.01 -3.59
C TYR A 51 1.88 -7.85 -4.82
N LEU A 52 1.89 -9.17 -4.66
CA LEU A 52 2.08 -10.10 -5.76
C LEU A 52 0.96 -10.03 -6.81
N ASN A 53 -0.26 -9.75 -6.37
CA ASN A 53 -1.41 -9.55 -7.26
C ASN A 53 -1.25 -8.28 -8.10
N MET A 54 -0.94 -7.13 -7.47
CA MET A 54 -0.83 -5.86 -8.20
C MET A 54 0.35 -5.83 -9.18
N LEU A 55 1.42 -6.58 -8.91
CA LEU A 55 2.52 -6.73 -9.88
C LEU A 55 2.07 -7.40 -11.18
N ALA A 56 1.05 -8.26 -11.13
CA ALA A 56 0.48 -8.91 -12.32
C ALA A 56 -0.66 -8.10 -12.95
N THR A 57 -1.38 -7.31 -12.16
CA THR A 57 -2.50 -6.47 -12.62
C THR A 57 -2.50 -5.17 -11.80
N PRO A 58 -1.85 -4.10 -12.31
CA PRO A 58 -1.69 -2.82 -11.61
C PRO A 58 -3.01 -2.10 -11.30
N GLU A 59 -4.07 -2.40 -12.03
CA GLU A 59 -5.40 -1.82 -11.84
C GLU A 59 -6.03 -2.35 -10.55
N VAL A 60 -6.26 -1.42 -9.63
CA VAL A 60 -6.79 -1.71 -8.30
C VAL A 60 -7.98 -0.81 -7.99
N THR A 61 -8.72 -1.14 -6.94
CA THR A 61 -9.73 -0.24 -6.38
C THR A 61 -9.33 0.10 -4.95
N LEU A 62 -9.32 1.39 -4.64
CA LEU A 62 -9.16 1.88 -3.28
C LEU A 62 -10.52 2.28 -2.72
N GLN A 63 -10.72 1.95 -1.45
CA GLN A 63 -11.81 2.50 -0.66
C GLN A 63 -11.21 3.18 0.58
N VAL A 64 -11.50 4.48 0.73
CA VAL A 64 -11.05 5.33 1.83
C VAL A 64 -12.28 5.92 2.50
N GLY A 65 -12.60 5.43 3.71
CA GLY A 65 -13.88 5.72 4.35
C GLY A 65 -15.05 5.26 3.47
N ALA A 66 -15.93 6.20 3.11
CA ALA A 66 -17.08 5.94 2.24
C ALA A 66 -16.74 6.02 0.73
N ALA A 67 -15.64 6.70 0.37
CA ALA A 67 -15.29 6.92 -1.02
C ALA A 67 -14.61 5.68 -1.62
N THR A 68 -15.06 5.26 -2.81
CA THR A 68 -14.46 4.17 -3.58
C THR A 68 -14.08 4.66 -4.97
N PHE A 69 -12.88 4.34 -5.44
CA PHE A 69 -12.39 4.79 -6.74
C PHE A 69 -11.39 3.83 -7.39
N PRO A 70 -11.34 3.78 -8.73
CA PRO A 70 -10.28 3.07 -9.44
C PRO A 70 -8.93 3.79 -9.28
N ALA A 71 -7.86 3.01 -9.26
CA ALA A 71 -6.49 3.49 -9.15
C ALA A 71 -5.51 2.55 -9.86
N THR A 72 -4.29 3.04 -10.09
CA THR A 72 -3.18 2.24 -10.58
C THR A 72 -2.11 2.15 -9.51
N ALA A 73 -1.63 0.94 -9.24
CA ALA A 73 -0.61 0.65 -8.25
C ALA A 73 0.73 0.30 -8.94
N ARG A 74 1.84 0.85 -8.43
CA ARG A 74 3.19 0.45 -8.86
C ARG A 74 4.15 0.41 -7.66
N PRO A 75 5.18 -0.44 -7.71
CA PRO A 75 6.30 -0.31 -6.78
C PRO A 75 6.92 1.09 -6.89
N ALA A 76 7.34 1.62 -5.74
CA ALA A 76 8.25 2.75 -5.70
C ALA A 76 9.58 2.35 -6.36
N THR A 77 10.18 3.31 -7.06
CA THR A 77 11.60 3.22 -7.43
C THR A 77 12.47 3.29 -6.18
N GLU A 78 13.75 2.92 -6.29
CA GLU A 78 14.69 3.00 -5.18
C GLU A 78 14.79 4.42 -4.61
N ALA A 79 14.85 5.44 -5.48
CA ALA A 79 14.92 6.85 -5.06
C ALA A 79 13.64 7.31 -4.34
N GLU A 80 12.46 6.92 -4.85
CA GLU A 80 11.18 7.19 -4.18
C GLU A 80 11.11 6.48 -2.82
N SER A 81 11.51 5.20 -2.76
CA SER A 81 11.56 4.42 -1.51
C SER A 81 12.50 5.08 -0.48
N ALA A 82 13.68 5.51 -0.89
CA ALA A 82 14.64 6.17 0.00
C ALA A 82 14.09 7.49 0.56
N ARG A 83 13.41 8.29 -0.28
CA ARG A 83 12.77 9.54 0.15
C ARG A 83 11.58 9.31 1.09
N LEU A 84 10.72 8.36 0.77
CA LEU A 84 9.43 8.15 1.45
C LEU A 84 9.54 7.30 2.72
N TRP A 85 10.56 6.44 2.84
CA TRP A 85 10.69 5.56 3.99
C TRP A 85 10.75 6.29 5.35
N PRO A 86 11.52 7.39 5.51
CA PRO A 86 11.49 8.19 6.73
C PRO A 86 10.09 8.69 7.10
N GLU A 87 9.29 9.10 6.11
CA GLU A 87 7.92 9.57 6.33
C GLU A 87 7.00 8.45 6.80
N VAL A 88 7.13 7.26 6.19
CA VAL A 88 6.41 6.05 6.62
C VAL A 88 6.74 5.70 8.06
N VAL A 89 8.02 5.73 8.45
CA VAL A 89 8.46 5.42 9.82
C VAL A 89 8.01 6.50 10.81
N ALA A 90 8.09 7.78 10.44
CA ALA A 90 7.60 8.87 11.28
C ALA A 90 6.08 8.76 11.52
N ALA A 91 5.33 8.35 10.50
CA ALA A 91 3.90 8.12 10.59
C ALA A 91 3.54 6.85 11.40
N MET A 92 4.32 5.78 11.23
CA MET A 92 4.06 4.43 11.72
C MET A 92 5.38 3.74 12.14
N PRO A 93 5.87 3.98 13.37
CA PRO A 93 7.19 3.55 13.81
C PRO A 93 7.45 2.04 13.75
N SER A 94 6.40 1.21 13.81
CA SER A 94 6.51 -0.26 13.71
C SER A 94 7.16 -0.73 12.41
N TYR A 95 7.09 0.04 11.32
CA TYR A 95 7.72 -0.35 10.05
C TYR A 95 9.25 -0.37 10.10
N ALA A 96 9.87 0.41 11.00
CA ALA A 96 11.32 0.34 11.20
C ALA A 96 11.74 -1.06 11.68
N ALA A 97 11.02 -1.63 12.65
CA ALA A 97 11.27 -2.97 13.17
C ALA A 97 11.04 -4.06 12.12
N TYR A 98 10.04 -3.91 11.25
CA TYR A 98 9.78 -4.89 10.19
C TYR A 98 10.89 -4.92 9.14
N ARG A 99 11.49 -3.79 8.80
CA ARG A 99 12.60 -3.73 7.84
C ARG A 99 13.87 -4.39 8.36
N THR A 100 14.09 -4.38 9.67
CA THR A 100 15.22 -5.09 10.29
C THR A 100 14.96 -6.57 10.53
N ALA A 101 13.69 -7.00 10.50
CA ALA A 101 13.29 -8.38 10.79
C ALA A 101 13.41 -9.33 9.58
N THR A 102 13.80 -8.82 8.41
CA THR A 102 13.93 -9.62 7.19
C THR A 102 15.08 -9.11 6.31
N THR A 103 15.59 -9.97 5.44
CA THR A 103 16.68 -9.64 4.49
C THR A 103 16.16 -9.12 3.15
N ARG A 104 14.87 -9.30 2.85
CA ARG A 104 14.28 -8.73 1.63
C ARG A 104 14.05 -7.24 1.79
N GLU A 105 14.04 -6.55 0.65
CA GLU A 105 13.47 -5.21 0.62
C GLU A 105 11.98 -5.26 0.98
N ILE A 106 11.51 -4.26 1.73
CA ILE A 106 10.08 -4.02 1.96
C ILE A 106 9.63 -2.98 0.94
N PRO A 107 8.90 -3.37 -0.11
CA PRO A 107 8.49 -2.43 -1.14
C PRO A 107 7.51 -1.39 -0.57
N LEU A 108 7.73 -0.14 -0.93
CA LEU A 108 6.67 0.85 -0.94
C LEU A 108 5.91 0.76 -2.26
N VAL A 109 4.61 1.01 -2.22
CA VAL A 109 3.72 0.96 -3.37
C VAL A 109 2.98 2.27 -3.46
N LEU A 110 3.13 2.96 -4.59
CA LEU A 110 2.40 4.17 -4.89
C LEU A 110 1.11 3.78 -5.62
N VAL A 111 -0.03 4.23 -5.08
CA VAL A 111 -1.35 3.98 -5.66
C VAL A 111 -2.00 5.32 -6.00
N THR A 112 -2.09 5.60 -7.30
CA THR A 112 -2.60 6.88 -7.83
C THR A 112 -4.02 6.70 -8.37
N PRO A 113 -5.01 7.50 -7.93
CA PRO A 113 -6.37 7.46 -8.46
C PRO A 113 -6.40 7.71 -9.98
N THR A 114 -7.21 6.96 -10.71
CA THR A 114 -7.37 7.10 -12.19
C THR A 114 -8.71 7.69 -12.61
N GLY A 115 -9.61 7.94 -11.66
CA GLY A 115 -10.92 8.54 -11.88
C GLY A 115 -11.45 9.22 -10.62
N ARG A 116 -12.56 9.95 -10.74
CA ARG A 116 -13.22 10.56 -9.57
C ARG A 116 -13.84 9.47 -8.70
N ALA A 117 -13.80 9.69 -7.38
CA ALA A 117 -14.55 8.89 -6.43
C ALA A 117 -16.05 9.03 -6.69
N SER A 118 -16.74 7.89 -6.67
CA SER A 118 -18.20 7.79 -6.68
C SER A 118 -18.74 7.77 -5.25
#